data_AF-A0AAW3V1K5-F1
#
_entry.id   AF-A0AAW3V1K5-F1
#
_cell.length_a   1.000
_cell.length_b   1.000
_cell.length_c   1.000
_cell.angle_alpha   90.00
_cell.angle_beta   90.00
_cell.angle_gamma   90.00
#
_symmetry.space_group_name_H-M   'P 1'
#
loop_
_entity.id
_entity.type
_entity.pdbx_description
1 polymer ?
#
loop_
_entity_poly.entity_id
_entity_poly.type
_entity_poly.pdbx_seq_one_letter_code
_entity_poly.pdbx_strand_id
1 'polypeptide(L)'
;MPVPARRPVLRSRTSSGKYANRVSYEHDAAGRYDILIDGELRFRLERESQFPEFWYLYPVVSGIRSDTSVAIEIEQWDIISQLERGEYWLPRQEVERAERVAVHSVKRARWA
;
A
#
# COMPACT_ATOMS: atom_id res chain seq x y z
N MET A 1 -5.93 -30.14 -9.90
CA MET A 1 -5.12 -29.67 -8.76
C MET A 1 -5.73 -28.37 -8.26
N PRO A 2 -6.29 -28.29 -7.04
CA PRO A 2 -6.77 -27.02 -6.50
C PRO A 2 -5.56 -26.18 -6.06
N VAL A 3 -5.44 -24.98 -6.61
CA VAL A 3 -4.43 -23.99 -6.20
C VAL A 3 -4.74 -23.60 -4.75
N PRO A 4 -3.79 -23.68 -3.81
CA PRO A 4 -4.04 -23.24 -2.45
C PRO A 4 -4.35 -21.74 -2.48
N ALA A 5 -5.51 -21.36 -1.95
CA ALA A 5 -5.86 -19.97 -1.73
C ALA A 5 -4.76 -19.37 -0.84
N ARG A 6 -3.96 -18.47 -1.44
CA ARG A 6 -2.92 -17.72 -0.73
C ARG A 6 -3.61 -16.96 0.40
N ARG A 7 -3.05 -17.08 1.60
CA ARG A 7 -3.56 -16.38 2.78
C ARG A 7 -2.89 -15.02 2.82
N PRO A 8 -3.65 -13.91 2.83
CA PRO A 8 -3.06 -12.59 2.98
C PRO A 8 -2.34 -12.52 4.32
N VAL A 9 -1.05 -12.20 4.27
CA VAL A 9 -0.25 -12.01 5.48
C VAL A 9 -0.58 -10.62 6.02
N LEU A 10 -1.60 -10.55 6.88
CA LEU A 10 -1.84 -9.39 7.75
C LEU A 10 -0.71 -9.33 8.78
N ARG A 11 0.46 -8.80 8.40
CA ARG A 11 1.43 -8.32 9.38
C ARG A 11 0.98 -6.94 9.85
N SER A 12 0.12 -6.93 10.86
CA SER A 12 -0.18 -5.76 11.69
C SER A 12 1.09 -5.29 12.39
N ARG A 13 1.90 -4.46 11.73
CA ARG A 13 3.02 -3.76 12.36
C ARG A 13 2.67 -2.28 12.45
N THR A 14 1.88 -1.89 13.47
CA THR A 14 1.67 -0.50 13.92
C THR A 14 1.74 0.57 12.82
N SER A 15 1.10 0.33 11.68
CA SER A 15 0.92 1.40 10.71
C SER A 15 -0.22 2.25 11.24
N SER A 16 0.15 3.38 11.84
CA SER A 16 -0.79 4.37 12.38
C SER A 16 -1.55 5.12 11.28
N GLY A 17 -1.40 4.71 10.02
CA GLY A 17 -2.12 5.28 8.90
C GLY A 17 -3.62 5.02 9.04
N LYS A 18 -4.43 6.07 8.87
CA LYS A 18 -5.91 5.99 8.94
C LYS A 18 -6.48 4.92 8.01
N TYR A 19 -5.77 4.60 6.93
CA TYR A 19 -6.17 3.64 5.91
C TYR A 19 -5.35 2.34 5.93
N ALA A 20 -4.42 2.17 6.87
CA ALA A 20 -3.53 1.03 6.92
C ALA A 20 -4.28 -0.31 6.98
N ASN A 21 -5.38 -0.36 7.73
CA ASN A 21 -6.22 -1.57 7.85
C ASN A 21 -6.87 -2.01 6.52
N ARG A 22 -6.92 -1.13 5.51
CA ARG A 22 -7.46 -1.44 4.18
C ARG A 22 -6.39 -2.04 3.28
N VAL A 23 -5.11 -1.81 3.58
CA VAL A 23 -3.98 -2.28 2.80
C VAL A 23 -3.51 -3.62 3.35
N SER A 24 -3.44 -4.61 2.48
CA SER A 24 -2.81 -5.89 2.76
C SER A 24 -1.92 -6.26 1.59
N TYR A 25 -0.92 -7.10 1.83
CA TYR A 25 0.01 -7.49 0.78
C TYR A 25 0.33 -8.97 0.86
N GLU A 26 0.50 -9.57 -0.31
CA GLU A 26 0.97 -10.95 -0.47
C GLU A 26 2.28 -10.91 -1.25
N HIS A 27 3.30 -11.60 -0.76
CA HIS A 27 4.54 -11.76 -1.52
C HIS A 27 4.45 -13.03 -2.37
N ASP A 28 4.87 -12.95 -3.63
CA ASP A 28 5.04 -14.12 -4.48
C ASP A 28 6.44 -14.74 -4.31
N ALA A 29 6.65 -15.93 -4.88
CA ALA A 29 7.95 -16.61 -4.85
C ALA A 29 9.02 -15.91 -5.71
N ALA A 30 8.63 -14.95 -6.56
CA ALA A 30 9.52 -14.16 -7.40
C ALA A 30 9.95 -12.84 -6.73
N GLY A 31 9.53 -12.59 -5.48
CA GLY A 31 9.87 -11.37 -4.74
C GLY A 31 9.04 -10.15 -5.12
N ARG A 32 7.89 -10.34 -5.78
CA ARG A 32 6.90 -9.30 -6.05
C ARG A 32 5.87 -9.27 -4.93
N TYR A 33 5.30 -8.10 -4.68
CA TYR A 33 4.18 -7.95 -3.74
C TYR A 33 2.90 -7.60 -4.49
N ASP A 34 1.89 -8.42 -4.34
CA ASP A 34 0.53 -8.10 -4.73
C ASP A 34 -0.11 -7.29 -3.59
N ILE A 35 -0.45 -6.03 -3.86
CA ILE A 35 -1.05 -5.13 -2.88
C ILE A 35 -2.57 -5.12 -3.07
N LEU A 36 -3.26 -5.58 -2.04
CA LEU A 36 -4.71 -5.60 -1.96
C LEU A 36 -5.19 -4.41 -1.13
N ILE A 37 -6.17 -3.69 -1.66
CA ILE A 37 -6.85 -2.61 -0.97
C ILE A 37 -8.32 -2.97 -0.88
N ASP A 38 -8.85 -3.04 0.35
CA ASP A 38 -10.19 -3.58 0.63
C ASP A 38 -10.40 -5.00 0.07
N GLY A 39 -9.33 -5.80 -0.01
CA GLY A 39 -9.34 -7.15 -0.56
C GLY A 39 -9.30 -7.23 -2.09
N GLU A 40 -9.24 -6.10 -2.80
CA GLU A 40 -9.09 -6.05 -4.25
C GLU A 40 -7.62 -5.80 -4.63
N LEU A 41 -7.08 -6.55 -5.59
CA LEU A 41 -5.75 -6.30 -6.13
C LEU A 41 -5.73 -4.96 -6.87
N ARG A 42 -5.09 -3.95 -6.27
CA ARG A 42 -4.99 -2.59 -6.84
C ARG A 42 -3.60 -2.24 -7.32
N PHE A 43 -2.56 -2.83 -6.74
CA PHE A 43 -1.19 -2.58 -7.17
C PHE A 43 -0.34 -3.84 -7.13
N ARG A 44 0.73 -3.80 -7.91
CA ARG A 44 1.83 -4.76 -7.83
C ARG A 44 3.12 -4.00 -7.61
N LEU A 45 3.86 -4.42 -6.59
CA LEU A 45 5.18 -3.92 -6.29
C LEU A 45 6.21 -4.89 -6.85
N GLU A 46 7.11 -4.40 -7.68
CA GLU A 46 8.15 -5.20 -8.30
C GLU A 46 9.52 -4.64 -7.97
N ARG A 47 10.46 -5.54 -7.67
CA ARG A 47 11.86 -5.19 -7.47
C ARG A 47 12.59 -5.25 -8.80
N GLU A 48 13.36 -4.23 -9.09
CA GLU A 48 14.34 -4.27 -10.17
C GLU A 48 15.67 -4.80 -9.65
N SER A 49 16.22 -5.82 -10.32
CA SER A 49 17.43 -6.54 -9.85
C SER A 49 18.75 -5.88 -10.27
N GLN A 50 18.71 -4.62 -10.72
CA GLN A 50 19.91 -3.84 -11.03
C GLN A 50 20.36 -3.08 -9.78
N PHE A 51 21.66 -2.81 -9.65
CA PHE A 51 22.19 -2.05 -8.53
C PHE A 51 22.28 -0.55 -8.91
N PRO A 52 21.76 0.38 -8.09
CA PRO A 52 21.06 0.15 -6.82
C PRO A 52 19.67 -0.47 -7.02
N GLU A 53 19.24 -1.31 -6.08
CA GLU A 53 17.92 -1.95 -6.13
C GLU A 53 16.82 -0.89 -5.98
N PHE A 54 15.86 -0.90 -6.90
CA PHE A 54 14.68 -0.03 -6.86
C PHE A 54 13.41 -0.85 -6.82
N TRP A 55 12.41 -0.31 -6.15
CA TRP A 55 11.06 -0.86 -6.06
C TRP A 55 10.11 0.01 -6.85
N TYR A 56 9.32 -0.62 -7.72
CA TYR A 56 8.40 0.05 -8.62
C TYR A 56 6.97 -0.35 -8.27
N LEU A 57 6.11 0.64 -8.10
CA LEU A 57 4.69 0.43 -7.87
C LEU A 57 3.91 0.54 -9.17
N TYR A 58 3.28 -0.55 -9.59
CA TYR A 58 2.44 -0.59 -10.79
C TYR A 58 0.97 -0.69 -10.41
N PRO A 59 0.08 0.17 -10.94
CA PRO A 59 -1.35 0.03 -10.76
C PRO A 59 -1.86 -1.20 -11.52
N VAL A 60 -2.84 -1.87 -10.93
CA VAL A 60 -3.55 -3.00 -11.53
C VAL A 60 -5.01 -2.61 -11.70
N VAL A 61 -5.50 -2.66 -12.94
CA VAL A 61 -6.89 -2.32 -13.27
C VAL A 61 -7.51 -3.55 -13.94
N SER A 62 -8.60 -4.07 -13.38
CA SER A 62 -9.26 -5.29 -13.86
C SER A 62 -8.29 -6.49 -13.97
N GLY A 63 -7.35 -6.61 -13.03
CA GLY A 63 -6.34 -7.68 -13.02
C GLY A 63 -5.17 -7.49 -13.98
N ILE A 64 -5.18 -6.41 -14.79
CA ILE A 64 -4.10 -6.09 -15.73
C ILE A 64 -3.18 -5.06 -15.08
N ARG A 65 -1.90 -5.41 -14.96
CA ARG A 65 -0.85 -4.50 -14.50
C ARG A 65 -0.55 -3.48 -15.59
N SER A 66 -0.52 -2.19 -15.23
CA SER A 66 -0.03 -1.11 -16.09
C SER A 66 1.46 -1.26 -16.38
N ASP A 67 1.89 -0.78 -17.54
CA ASP A 67 3.32 -0.70 -17.89
C ASP A 67 4.02 0.51 -17.26
N THR A 68 3.24 1.52 -16.84
CA THR A 68 3.76 2.73 -16.20
C THR A 68 3.69 2.57 -14.68
N SER A 69 4.84 2.69 -14.01
CA SER A 69 4.93 2.79 -12.55
C SER A 69 4.43 4.14 -12.06
N VAL A 70 3.68 4.17 -10.96
CA VAL A 70 3.19 5.39 -10.32
C VAL A 70 4.07 5.88 -9.18
N ALA A 71 4.93 5.02 -8.64
CA ALA A 71 5.91 5.36 -7.62
C ALA A 71 7.17 4.50 -7.77
N ILE A 72 8.31 5.06 -7.34
CA ILE A 72 9.62 4.40 -7.34
C ILE A 72 10.32 4.76 -6.04
N GLU A 73 10.80 3.77 -5.30
CA GLU A 73 11.53 3.98 -4.04
C GLU A 73 12.69 2.99 -3.90
N ILE A 74 13.62 3.29 -2.99
CA ILE A 74 14.77 2.44 -2.68
C ILE A 74 14.37 1.29 -1.74
N GLU A 75 13.44 1.53 -0.81
CA GLU A 75 12.93 0.50 0.09
C GLU A 75 11.45 0.20 -0.20
N GLN A 76 11.08 -1.08 -0.26
CA GLN A 76 9.68 -1.51 -0.44
C GLN A 76 8.74 -0.93 0.63
N TRP A 77 9.27 -0.70 1.83
CA TRP A 77 8.51 -0.21 2.97
C TRP A 77 8.06 1.24 2.82
N ASP A 78 8.81 2.06 2.08
CA ASP A 78 8.42 3.44 1.81
C ASP A 78 7.15 3.49 0.96
N ILE A 79 7.09 2.65 -0.08
CA ILE A 79 5.91 2.54 -0.95
C ILE A 79 4.70 2.02 -0.17
N ILE A 80 4.90 0.94 0.62
CA ILE A 80 3.82 0.39 1.45
C ILE A 80 3.29 1.45 2.42
N SER A 81 4.17 2.23 3.05
CA SER A 81 3.78 3.29 3.99
C SER A 81 3.03 4.44 3.31
N GLN A 82 3.35 4.76 2.05
CA GLN A 82 2.59 5.72 1.24
C GLN A 82 1.17 5.18 0.93
N LEU A 83 1.06 3.91 0.54
CA LEU A 83 -0.24 3.27 0.27
C LEU A 83 -1.13 3.20 1.52
N GLU A 84 -0.56 2.90 2.69
CA GLU A 84 -1.27 2.89 3.98
C GLU A 84 -1.77 4.28 4.41
N ARG A 85 -1.19 5.35 3.85
CA ARG A 85 -1.65 6.73 4.00
C ARG A 85 -2.73 7.13 2.99
N GLY A 86 -3.06 6.24 2.04
CA GLY A 86 -4.07 6.50 1.01
C GLY A 86 -3.50 7.09 -0.28
N GLU A 87 -2.17 7.24 -0.39
CA GLU A 87 -1.54 7.78 -1.60
C GLU A 87 -1.76 6.83 -2.79
N TYR A 88 -1.83 7.39 -4.01
CA TYR A 88 -2.00 6.68 -5.28
C TYR A 88 -3.35 6.00 -5.55
N TRP A 89 -4.21 5.75 -4.56
CA TRP A 89 -5.51 5.08 -4.77
C TRP A 89 -6.73 5.82 -4.22
N LEU A 90 -6.53 6.79 -3.35
CA LEU A 90 -7.57 7.76 -2.99
C LEU A 90 -7.35 9.08 -3.74
N PRO A 91 -8.44 9.80 -4.06
CA PRO A 91 -8.32 11.19 -4.46
C PRO A 91 -7.56 11.99 -3.40
N ARG A 92 -6.61 12.84 -3.82
CA ARG A 92 -5.76 13.64 -2.91
C ARG A 92 -6.56 14.40 -1.84
N GLN A 93 -7.74 14.89 -2.20
CA GLN A 93 -8.65 15.62 -1.32
C GLN A 93 -9.15 14.76 -0.14
N GLU A 94 -9.34 13.45 -0.35
CA GLU A 94 -9.76 12.51 0.69
C GLU A 94 -8.61 12.16 1.64
N VAL A 95 -7.39 12.07 1.10
CA VAL A 95 -6.16 11.90 1.90
C VAL A 95 -5.96 13.11 2.81
N GLU A 96 -5.91 14.32 2.24
CA GLU A 96 -5.68 15.57 2.98
C GLU A 96 -6.78 15.84 4.02
N ARG A 97 -8.06 15.56 3.69
CA ARG A 97 -9.17 15.69 4.63
C ARG A 97 -9.03 14.72 5.80
N ALA A 98 -8.63 13.48 5.54
CA ALA A 98 -8.43 12.49 6.58
C ALA A 98 -7.30 12.86 7.54
N GLU A 99 -6.19 13.38 7.02
CA GLU A 99 -5.08 13.88 7.81
C GLU A 99 -5.49 15.07 8.69
N ARG A 100 -6.21 16.05 8.12
CA ARG A 100 -6.72 17.20 8.88
C ARG A 100 -7.65 16.76 10.02
N VAL A 101 -8.58 15.83 9.76
CA VAL A 101 -9.50 15.32 10.81
C VAL A 101 -8.73 14.60 11.93
N ALA A 102 -7.70 13.81 11.59
CA ALA A 102 -6.86 13.15 12.59
C ALA A 102 -6.16 14.16 13.50
N VAL A 103 -5.57 15.23 12.93
CA VAL A 103 -4.92 16.31 13.69
C VAL A 103 -5.91 17.04 14.62
N HIS A 104 -7.14 17.29 14.16
CA HIS A 104 -8.18 17.93 14.97
C HIS A 104 -8.74 17.03 16.08
N SER A 105 -8.82 15.71 15.84
CA SER A 105 -9.25 14.74 16.85
C SER A 105 -8.23 14.59 17.98
N VAL A 106 -6.93 14.62 17.67
CA VAL A 106 -5.85 14.56 18.66
C VAL A 106 -5.79 15.84 19.51
N LYS A 107 -6.05 17.01 18.91
CA LYS A 107 -6.13 18.28 19.68
C LYS A 107 -7.24 18.31 20.73
N ARG A 108 -8.34 17.56 20.53
CA ARG A 108 -9.44 17.47 21.51
C ARG A 108 -9.17 16.50 22.66
N ALA A 109 -8.20 15.60 22.54
CA ALA A 109 -7.91 14.58 23.55
C ALA A 109 -6.88 15.01 24.62
N ARG A 110 -6.37 16.25 24.60
CA ARG A 110 -5.30 16.67 25.53
C ARG A 110 -5.71 17.64 26.65
N TRP A 111 -7.00 17.93 26.85
CA TRP A 111 -7.42 18.77 27.97
C TRP A 111 -8.71 18.20 28.59
N ALA A 112 -8.53 17.29 29.54
CA ALA A 112 -9.45 17.02 30.65
C ALA A 112 -8.63 16.44 31.80
#